data_AF-A0A916JNC5-F1
#
_entry.id   AF-A0A916JNC5-F1
#
_cell.length_a   1.000
_cell.length_b   1.000
_cell.length_c   1.000
_cell.angle_alpha   90.00
_cell.angle_beta   90.00
_cell.angle_gamma   90.00
#
_symmetry.space_group_name_H-M   'P 1'
#
loop_
_entity.id
_entity.type
_entity.pdbx_description
1 polymer ?
#
loop_
_entity_poly.entity_id
_entity_poly.type
_entity_poly.pdbx_seq_one_letter_code
_entity_poly.pdbx_strand_id
1 'polypeptide(L)'
;MLTEPLRRLFFFMAFRSKTYTDETLIKALSDATLPPLDFTHKNHIRLVWAIHRRSPQDTFKQASYLIRNYAFNIGESHIYHETLTYAAVKIIVNCMNTSSAQSFEEFIESNNTLLVDFKSLISKHYSQETLDSKIAKTKVVLPDLAPF
;
A
#
# COMPACT_ATOMS: atom_id res chain seq x y z
N MET A 1 21.78 -5.46 14.50
CA MET A 1 21.88 -4.28 13.61
C MET A 1 21.28 -4.66 12.27
N LEU A 2 20.12 -4.13 11.93
CA LEU A 2 19.52 -4.33 10.61
C LEU A 2 20.17 -3.36 9.62
N THR A 3 20.35 -3.77 8.37
CA THR A 3 20.98 -2.97 7.31
C THR A 3 20.04 -1.84 6.85
N GLU A 4 20.61 -0.69 6.48
CA GLU A 4 19.90 0.51 5.99
C GLU A 4 18.78 0.28 4.95
N PRO A 5 18.84 -0.68 3.99
CA PRO A 5 17.70 -0.93 3.09
C PRO A 5 16.42 -1.40 3.79
N LEU A 6 16.51 -2.10 4.92
CA LEU A 6 15.33 -2.50 5.71
C LEU A 6 14.78 -1.36 6.58
N ARG A 7 15.60 -0.34 6.83
CA ARG A 7 15.18 0.87 7.52
C ARG A 7 14.26 1.69 6.61
N ARG A 8 14.60 1.86 5.32
CA ARG A 8 13.80 2.65 4.38
C ARG A 8 12.43 2.07 3.99
N LEU A 9 12.21 0.77 4.19
CA LEU A 9 10.88 0.18 4.00
C LEU A 9 9.91 0.52 5.16
N PHE A 10 10.41 1.07 6.27
CA PHE A 10 9.63 1.38 7.49
C PHE A 10 9.94 2.75 8.14
N PHE A 11 10.74 3.64 7.54
CA PHE A 11 11.24 4.85 8.20
C PHE A 11 10.79 6.16 7.53
N PHE A 12 9.50 6.46 7.66
CA PHE A 12 9.04 7.84 7.89
C PHE A 12 7.96 7.84 8.98
N MET A 13 8.39 7.54 10.21
CA MET A 13 7.66 7.92 11.42
C MET A 13 7.97 9.40 11.70
N ALA A 14 7.17 10.29 11.12
CA ALA A 14 6.97 11.63 11.64
C ALA A 14 5.45 11.84 11.76
N PHE A 15 4.97 11.93 13.00
CA PHE A 15 3.60 12.37 13.30
C PHE A 15 3.46 13.83 12.78
N ARG A 16 2.83 14.01 11.60
CA ARG A 16 2.29 15.31 11.16
C ARG A 16 0.89 15.13 10.60
N SER A 17 0.02 16.08 10.95
CA SER A 17 -1.43 16.03 10.90
C SER A 17 -2.03 16.52 9.58
N LYS A 18 -1.41 16.24 8.43
CA LYS A 18 -2.03 16.59 7.16
C LYS A 18 -2.98 15.47 6.73
N THR A 19 -4.26 15.68 6.99
CA THR A 19 -5.34 14.79 6.55
C THR A 19 -5.69 15.11 5.10
N TYR A 20 -5.87 14.08 4.28
CA TYR A 20 -5.80 14.22 2.83
C TYR A 20 -7.08 14.08 2.00
N THR A 21 -8.30 13.90 2.49
CA THR A 21 -9.44 13.49 1.61
C THR A 21 -9.08 12.37 0.59
N ASP A 22 -10.04 11.93 -0.21
CA ASP A 22 -9.78 10.85 -1.17
C ASP A 22 -9.33 11.46 -2.51
N GLU A 23 -9.96 12.56 -2.91
CA GLU A 23 -9.68 13.30 -4.13
C GLU A 23 -8.32 14.00 -4.08
N THR A 24 -7.99 14.69 -2.97
CA THR A 24 -6.74 15.46 -2.94
C THR A 24 -5.51 14.56 -2.82
N LEU A 25 -5.63 13.39 -2.17
CA LEU A 25 -4.59 12.38 -2.17
C LEU A 25 -4.32 11.83 -3.57
N ILE A 26 -5.37 11.40 -4.28
CA ILE A 26 -5.24 10.85 -5.64
C ILE A 26 -4.63 11.88 -6.58
N LYS A 27 -5.11 13.14 -6.50
CA LYS A 27 -4.55 14.23 -7.30
C LYS A 27 -3.08 14.48 -6.99
N ALA A 28 -2.71 14.55 -5.71
CA ALA A 28 -1.32 14.80 -5.31
C ALA A 28 -0.36 13.68 -5.77
N LEU A 29 -0.80 12.42 -5.73
CA LEU A 29 -0.02 11.29 -6.26
C LEU A 29 0.08 11.33 -7.79
N SER A 30 -1.02 11.60 -8.47
CA SER A 30 -1.07 11.72 -9.93
C SER A 30 -0.13 12.82 -10.45
N ASP A 31 -0.14 13.97 -9.78
CA ASP A 31 0.66 15.14 -10.17
C ASP A 31 2.10 15.08 -9.62
N ALA A 32 2.45 14.02 -8.87
CA ALA A 32 3.73 13.90 -8.16
C ALA A 32 4.06 15.10 -7.25
N THR A 33 3.04 15.69 -6.63
CA THR A 33 3.14 16.84 -5.72
C THR A 33 2.94 16.49 -4.25
N LEU A 34 2.60 15.24 -3.94
CA LEU A 34 2.57 14.76 -2.57
C LEU A 34 3.97 14.93 -1.95
N PRO A 35 4.11 15.51 -0.74
CA PRO A 35 5.40 15.53 -0.06
C PRO A 35 5.87 14.09 0.23
N PRO A 36 7.17 13.76 0.07
CA PRO A 36 7.67 12.41 0.36
C PRO A 36 7.34 11.91 1.77
N LEU A 37 7.33 12.82 2.76
CA LEU A 37 6.94 12.52 4.15
C LEU A 37 5.47 12.07 4.30
N ASP A 38 4.61 12.45 3.36
CA ASP A 38 3.20 12.09 3.33
C ASP A 38 2.95 10.80 2.52
N PHE A 39 3.97 10.21 1.89
CA PHE A 39 3.88 8.92 1.19
C PHE A 39 3.91 7.73 2.18
N THR A 40 3.03 7.80 3.17
CA THR A 40 2.97 6.89 4.33
C THR A 40 2.09 5.67 4.05
N HIS A 41 2.29 4.59 4.80
CA HIS A 41 1.46 3.39 4.74
C HIS A 41 -0.05 3.68 4.89
N LYS A 42 -0.41 4.58 5.83
CA LYS A 42 -1.81 5.01 6.01
C LYS A 42 -2.40 5.62 4.74
N ASN A 43 -1.63 6.46 4.05
CA ASN A 43 -2.07 7.07 2.79
C ASN A 43 -2.11 6.05 1.64
N HIS A 44 -1.27 5.01 1.65
CA HIS A 44 -1.41 3.89 0.71
C HIS A 44 -2.74 3.14 0.94
N ILE A 45 -3.12 2.88 2.19
CA ILE A 45 -4.42 2.26 2.49
C ILE A 45 -5.57 3.18 2.06
N ARG A 46 -5.47 4.49 2.31
CA ARG A 46 -6.47 5.48 1.87
C ARG A 46 -6.60 5.53 0.36
N LEU A 47 -5.50 5.44 -0.37
CA LEU A 47 -5.49 5.37 -1.83
C LEU A 47 -6.29 4.16 -2.33
N VAL A 48 -6.00 2.98 -1.78
CA VAL A 48 -6.71 1.74 -2.15
C VAL A 48 -8.20 1.85 -1.80
N TRP A 49 -8.52 2.35 -0.61
CA TRP A 49 -9.90 2.64 -0.19
C TRP A 49 -10.64 3.53 -1.18
N ALA A 50 -10.07 4.67 -1.52
CA ALA A 50 -10.65 5.66 -2.41
C ALA A 50 -10.88 5.11 -3.82
N ILE A 51 -9.88 4.42 -4.38
CA ILE A 51 -9.98 3.80 -5.70
C ILE A 51 -11.01 2.69 -5.71
N HIS A 52 -10.98 1.78 -4.72
CA HIS A 52 -11.86 0.62 -4.71
C HIS A 52 -13.33 1.01 -4.66
N ARG A 53 -13.68 2.04 -3.88
CA ARG A 53 -15.06 2.55 -3.81
C ARG A 53 -15.58 3.12 -5.14
N ARG A 54 -14.70 3.61 -6.02
CA ARG A 54 -15.06 4.18 -7.33
C ARG A 54 -14.93 3.18 -8.47
N SER A 55 -13.97 2.27 -8.39
CA SER A 55 -13.64 1.33 -9.47
C SER A 55 -13.11 0.00 -8.90
N PRO A 56 -13.99 -0.86 -8.35
CA PRO A 56 -13.59 -2.12 -7.71
C PRO A 56 -12.74 -3.03 -8.62
N GLN A 57 -13.10 -3.12 -9.90
CA GLN A 57 -12.46 -4.01 -10.87
C GLN A 57 -11.04 -3.56 -11.25
N ASP A 58 -10.74 -2.27 -11.16
CA ASP A 58 -9.45 -1.69 -11.58
C ASP A 58 -8.55 -1.32 -10.39
N THR A 59 -8.92 -1.71 -9.17
CA THR A 59 -8.27 -1.21 -7.95
C THR A 59 -6.76 -1.43 -7.94
N PHE A 60 -6.32 -2.66 -8.23
CA PHE A 60 -4.90 -2.95 -8.30
C PHE A 60 -4.21 -2.16 -9.41
N LYS A 61 -4.78 -2.15 -10.62
CA LYS A 61 -4.22 -1.47 -11.79
C LYS A 61 -4.01 0.03 -11.55
N GLN A 62 -5.00 0.71 -10.97
CA GLN A 62 -4.91 2.15 -10.70
C GLN A 62 -3.96 2.45 -9.54
N ALA A 63 -4.06 1.69 -8.43
CA ALA A 63 -3.21 1.90 -7.27
C ALA A 63 -1.73 1.64 -7.60
N SER A 64 -1.42 0.52 -8.27
CA SER A 64 -0.06 0.18 -8.67
C SER A 64 0.53 1.20 -9.63
N TYR A 65 -0.25 1.69 -10.60
CA TYR A 65 0.16 2.75 -11.51
C TYR A 65 0.53 4.04 -10.75
N LEU A 66 -0.35 4.53 -9.87
CA LEU A 66 -0.12 5.78 -9.13
C LEU A 66 1.09 5.67 -8.19
N ILE A 67 1.20 4.58 -7.43
CA ILE A 67 2.32 4.34 -6.51
C ILE A 67 3.64 4.25 -7.30
N ARG A 68 3.67 3.47 -8.38
CA ARG A 68 4.87 3.28 -9.21
C ARG A 68 5.31 4.58 -9.90
N ASN A 69 4.36 5.29 -10.50
CA ASN A 69 4.64 6.55 -11.19
C ASN A 69 5.09 7.64 -10.21
N TYR A 70 4.45 7.74 -9.05
CA TYR A 70 4.87 8.66 -7.99
C TYR A 70 6.31 8.35 -7.52
N ALA A 71 6.60 7.09 -7.18
CA ALA A 71 7.94 6.67 -6.76
C ALA A 71 9.01 6.99 -7.82
N PHE A 72 8.68 6.81 -9.11
CA PHE A 72 9.55 7.20 -10.21
C PHE A 72 9.82 8.71 -10.24
N ASN A 73 8.78 9.55 -10.14
CA ASN A 73 8.92 11.00 -10.22
C ASN A 73 9.73 11.61 -9.06
N ILE A 74 9.70 10.99 -7.88
CA ILE A 74 10.52 11.44 -6.73
C ILE A 74 11.92 10.81 -6.69
N GLY A 75 12.32 10.04 -7.71
CA GLY A 75 13.65 9.40 -7.79
C GLY A 75 13.82 8.13 -6.95
N GLU A 76 12.74 7.60 -6.39
CA GLU A 76 12.73 6.43 -5.49
C GLU A 76 12.12 5.18 -6.16
N SER A 77 12.18 5.07 -7.50
CA SER A 77 11.58 3.94 -8.24
C SER A 77 12.03 2.56 -7.77
N HIS A 78 13.24 2.45 -7.22
CA HIS A 78 13.83 1.22 -6.72
C HIS A 78 13.16 0.66 -5.47
N ILE A 79 12.35 1.45 -4.76
CA ILE A 79 11.59 0.99 -3.58
C ILE A 79 10.28 0.30 -3.97
N TYR A 80 9.81 0.50 -5.20
CA TYR A 80 8.56 -0.08 -5.67
C TYR A 80 8.68 -1.61 -5.85
N HIS A 81 7.65 -2.33 -5.43
CA HIS A 81 7.64 -3.80 -5.43
C HIS A 81 6.26 -4.32 -5.83
N GLU A 82 6.16 -4.86 -7.05
CA GLU A 82 4.89 -5.23 -7.68
C GLU A 82 4.08 -6.26 -6.85
N THR A 83 4.69 -7.37 -6.42
CA THR A 83 4.00 -8.39 -5.61
C THR A 83 3.56 -7.87 -4.23
N LEU A 84 4.37 -7.06 -3.54
CA LEU A 84 3.98 -6.48 -2.25
C LEU A 84 2.80 -5.52 -2.42
N THR A 85 2.82 -4.67 -3.46
CA THR A 85 1.69 -3.79 -3.78
C THR A 85 0.44 -4.60 -4.12
N TYR A 86 0.57 -5.69 -4.89
CA TYR A 86 -0.53 -6.60 -5.18
C TYR A 86 -1.12 -7.22 -3.90
N ALA A 87 -0.27 -7.78 -3.05
CA ALA A 87 -0.69 -8.37 -1.78
C ALA A 87 -1.36 -7.34 -0.87
N ALA A 88 -0.82 -6.14 -0.81
CA ALA A 88 -1.39 -5.06 -0.03
C ALA A 88 -2.81 -4.71 -0.50
N VAL A 89 -2.99 -4.52 -1.81
CA VAL A 89 -4.30 -4.23 -2.40
C VAL A 89 -5.29 -5.35 -2.10
N LYS A 90 -4.89 -6.61 -2.26
CA LYS A 90 -5.77 -7.77 -2.00
C LYS A 90 -6.22 -7.84 -0.54
N ILE A 91 -5.30 -7.68 0.41
CA ILE A 91 -5.60 -7.68 1.85
C ILE A 91 -6.56 -6.54 2.21
N ILE A 92 -6.27 -5.32 1.76
CA ILE A 92 -7.10 -4.14 2.05
C ILE A 92 -8.51 -4.32 1.46
N VAL A 93 -8.61 -4.76 0.20
CA VAL A 93 -9.91 -5.01 -0.45
C VAL A 93 -10.71 -6.10 0.25
N ASN A 94 -10.08 -7.19 0.69
CA ASN A 94 -10.78 -8.22 1.45
C ASN A 94 -11.34 -7.67 2.78
N CYS A 95 -10.57 -6.85 3.50
CA CYS A 95 -11.08 -6.13 4.68
C CYS A 95 -12.22 -5.16 4.34
N MET A 96 -12.14 -4.45 3.21
CA MET A 96 -13.22 -3.54 2.78
C MET A 96 -14.52 -4.29 2.48
N ASN A 97 -14.43 -5.45 1.83
CA ASN A 97 -15.60 -6.25 1.45
C ASN A 97 -16.34 -6.85 2.65
N THR A 98 -15.67 -7.01 3.79
CA THR A 98 -16.28 -7.52 5.04
C THR A 98 -16.57 -6.42 6.05
N SER A 99 -16.17 -5.17 5.78
CA SER A 99 -16.37 -4.03 6.67
C SER A 99 -17.72 -3.35 6.39
N SER A 100 -18.37 -2.85 7.45
CA SER A 100 -19.54 -1.98 7.37
C SER A 100 -19.20 -0.48 7.45
N ALA A 101 -17.91 -0.12 7.50
CA ALA A 101 -17.45 1.25 7.65
C ALA A 101 -17.91 2.15 6.48
N GLN A 102 -18.39 3.34 6.80
CA GLN A 102 -18.86 4.32 5.81
C GLN A 102 -17.81 5.39 5.50
N SER A 103 -16.88 5.59 6.42
CA SER A 103 -15.74 6.51 6.31
C SER A 103 -14.40 5.76 6.34
N PHE A 104 -13.35 6.42 5.84
CA PHE A 104 -11.99 5.85 5.90
C PHE A 104 -11.52 5.73 7.36
N GLU A 105 -11.91 6.68 8.19
CA GLU A 105 -11.59 6.72 9.61
C GLU A 105 -12.21 5.52 10.35
N GLU A 106 -13.50 5.23 10.15
CA GLU A 106 -14.17 4.02 10.67
C GLU A 106 -13.52 2.72 10.15
N PHE A 107 -13.15 2.70 8.88
CA PHE A 107 -12.53 1.52 8.26
C PHE A 107 -11.19 1.18 8.92
N ILE A 108 -10.35 2.19 9.13
CA ILE A 108 -9.05 2.02 9.77
C ILE A 108 -9.20 1.69 11.26
N GLU A 109 -10.16 2.30 11.95
CA GLU A 109 -10.43 2.00 13.37
C GLU A 109 -10.84 0.53 13.56
N SER A 110 -11.76 0.04 12.72
CA SER A 110 -12.24 -1.35 12.75
C SER A 110 -11.21 -2.36 12.21
N ASN A 111 -10.25 -1.93 11.40
CA ASN A 111 -9.22 -2.78 10.79
C ASN A 111 -7.80 -2.31 11.17
N ASN A 112 -7.58 -1.92 12.43
CA ASN A 112 -6.33 -1.28 12.87
C ASN A 112 -5.08 -2.13 12.62
N THR A 113 -5.20 -3.46 12.54
CA THR A 113 -4.10 -4.38 12.15
C THR A 113 -3.50 -4.01 10.79
N LEU A 114 -4.29 -3.42 9.87
CA LEU A 114 -3.78 -2.91 8.60
C LEU A 114 -2.69 -1.85 8.81
N LEU A 115 -2.77 -1.02 9.86
CA LEU A 115 -1.76 -0.01 10.17
C LEU A 115 -0.58 -0.56 10.96
N VAL A 116 -0.85 -1.37 11.99
CA VAL A 116 0.15 -1.68 13.02
C VAL A 116 0.92 -2.97 12.77
N ASP A 117 0.38 -3.89 11.96
CA ASP A 117 0.99 -5.21 11.75
C ASP A 117 0.73 -5.77 10.34
N PHE A 118 0.94 -4.92 9.34
CA PHE A 118 0.72 -5.31 7.94
C PHE A 118 1.63 -6.45 7.48
N LYS A 119 2.85 -6.52 8.04
CA LYS A 119 3.82 -7.56 7.72
C LYS A 119 3.27 -8.95 8.06
N SER A 120 2.67 -9.10 9.24
CA SER A 120 2.08 -10.38 9.65
C SER A 120 0.85 -10.76 8.83
N LEU A 121 0.15 -9.79 8.21
CA LEU A 121 -0.92 -10.08 7.26
C LEU A 121 -0.35 -10.65 5.95
N ILE A 122 0.70 -10.05 5.41
CA ILE A 122 1.36 -10.54 4.18
C ILE A 122 1.98 -11.93 4.40
N SER A 123 2.62 -12.17 5.54
CA SER A 123 3.32 -13.44 5.81
C SER A 123 2.38 -14.64 5.98
N LYS A 124 1.06 -14.44 6.04
CA LYS A 124 0.08 -15.53 5.98
C LYS A 124 -0.04 -16.10 4.57
N HIS A 125 0.27 -15.29 3.55
CA HIS A 125 0.06 -15.61 2.15
C HIS A 125 1.38 -15.90 1.41
N TYR A 126 2.46 -15.21 1.79
CA TYR A 126 3.75 -15.33 1.12
C TYR A 126 4.88 -15.75 2.06
N SER A 127 5.74 -16.62 1.56
CA SER A 127 7.07 -16.84 2.13
C SER A 127 7.99 -15.65 1.88
N GLN A 128 8.98 -15.47 2.73
CA GLN A 128 10.01 -14.45 2.53
C GLN A 128 10.83 -14.72 1.26
N GLU A 129 11.06 -16.00 0.91
CA GLU A 129 11.78 -16.40 -0.30
C GLU A 129 11.07 -15.90 -1.57
N THR A 130 9.76 -16.08 -1.65
CA THR A 130 8.96 -15.58 -2.78
C THR A 130 9.03 -14.05 -2.88
N LEU A 131 8.90 -13.34 -1.75
CA LEU A 131 8.97 -11.88 -1.73
C LEU A 131 10.36 -11.33 -2.07
N ASP A 132 11.43 -12.00 -1.65
CA ASP A 132 12.81 -11.54 -1.92
C ASP A 132 13.27 -11.81 -3.36
N SER A 133 12.51 -12.63 -4.10
CA SER A 133 12.82 -12.96 -5.48
C SER A 133 12.82 -11.72 -6.40
N LYS A 134 13.77 -11.68 -7.35
CA LYS A 134 13.87 -10.58 -8.33
C LYS A 134 12.60 -10.43 -9.17
N ILE A 135 11.91 -11.55 -9.45
CA ILE A 135 10.67 -11.54 -10.23
C ILE A 135 9.54 -10.88 -9.44
N ALA A 136 9.39 -11.16 -8.14
CA ALA A 136 8.33 -10.57 -7.32
C ALA A 136 8.43 -9.04 -7.20
N LYS A 137 9.64 -8.48 -7.31
CA LYS A 137 9.83 -7.02 -7.36
C LYS A 137 9.23 -6.37 -8.60
N THR A 138 9.23 -7.07 -9.74
CA THR A 138 8.92 -6.49 -11.05
C THR A 138 7.63 -7.03 -11.69
N LYS A 139 7.14 -8.17 -11.23
CA LYS A 139 5.93 -8.83 -11.70
C LYS A 139 5.18 -9.44 -10.53
N VAL A 140 3.85 -9.47 -10.64
CA VAL A 140 3.02 -10.17 -9.66
C VAL A 140 3.34 -11.67 -9.69
N VAL A 141 3.71 -12.18 -8.52
CA VAL A 141 3.78 -13.61 -8.21
C VAL A 141 2.62 -13.91 -7.26
N LEU A 142 1.91 -15.02 -7.47
CA LEU A 142 0.80 -15.40 -6.61
C LEU A 142 1.28 -15.96 -5.25
N PRO A 143 0.42 -15.92 -4.21
CA PRO A 143 0.75 -16.48 -2.89
C PRO A 143 1.20 -17.94 -2.95
N ASP A 144 2.24 -18.28 -2.20
CA ASP A 144 2.82 -19.63 -2.11
C ASP A 144 2.49 -20.35 -0.79
N LEU A 145 2.01 -19.63 0.24
CA LEU A 145 1.58 -20.23 1.51
C LEU A 145 0.05 -20.42 1.58
N ALA A 146 -0.71 -19.38 1.26
CA ALA A 146 -2.18 -19.42 1.27
C ALA A 146 -2.80 -18.35 0.35
N PRO A 147 -3.93 -18.64 -0.32
CA PRO A 147 -4.66 -17.62 -1.08
C PRO A 147 -5.22 -16.51 -0.17
N PHE A 148 -5.64 -15.39 -0.77
CA PHE A 148 -6.25 -14.24 -0.07
C PHE A 148 -7.69 -14.47 0.34
#